data_AF-A0A9P7FKP2-F1
#
_entry.id   AF-A0A9P7FKP2-F1
#
_cell.length_a   1.000
_cell.length_b   1.000
_cell.length_c   1.000
_cell.angle_alpha   90.00
_cell.angle_beta   90.00
_cell.angle_gamma   90.00
#
_symmetry.space_group_name_H-M   'P 1'
#
loop_
_entity.id
_entity.type
_entity.pdbx_description
1 polymer ?
#
loop_
_entity_poly.entity_id
_entity_poly.type
_entity_poly.pdbx_seq_one_letter_code
_entity_poly.pdbx_strand_id
1 'polypeptide(L)'
;MLIAGKLDFSTHIRISFEFQSLAEQFGSSDHQCKLVDILHKLWTHIVDPVVQALRELNVCLGSRIWWCSTAEFMLLPLHAAGLYEKKRDNLSDIDIFSYTPTLATLVHVRQQVSRDASSELKCVAFELAVVTQHVGPIVSFTSLEDGNATIDSALDALDHNQWLHLACCGMPSRTQLFKSSFAMRDRPLMIRDIIRSNWQNPQFAFLSTCHTTVGNKKSPDESIHLAAAMQFCGFHSVIGSMWSVDNEVARQVVSAF
;
A
#
# COMPACT_ATOMS: atom_id res chain seq x y z
N MET A 1 -13.73 15.72 12.48
CA MET A 1 -13.42 14.39 13.05
C MET A 1 -14.68 13.55 12.98
N LEU A 2 -14.81 12.68 11.98
CA LEU A 2 -15.92 11.74 11.90
C LEU A 2 -15.60 10.54 12.80
N ILE A 3 -16.25 10.47 13.95
CA ILE A 3 -16.41 9.21 14.69
C ILE A 3 -17.63 8.54 14.05
N ALA A 4 -17.43 7.44 13.32
CA ALA A 4 -18.51 6.71 12.66
C ALA A 4 -19.42 6.04 13.72
N GLY A 5 -20.44 6.78 14.16
CA GLY A 5 -21.41 6.30 15.14
C GLY A 5 -22.37 5.28 14.52
N LYS A 6 -22.63 4.18 15.25
CA LYS A 6 -23.57 3.10 14.88
C LYS A 6 -23.28 2.37 13.57
N LEU A 7 -22.01 2.04 13.31
CA LEU A 7 -21.69 0.85 12.52
C LEU A 7 -22.02 -0.41 13.34
N ASP A 8 -22.78 -1.35 12.77
CA ASP A 8 -23.10 -2.63 13.45
C ASP A 8 -21.84 -3.49 13.58
N PHE A 9 -21.20 -3.43 14.75
CA PHE A 9 -19.93 -4.09 15.05
C PHE A 9 -19.95 -5.60 14.72
N SER A 10 -21.10 -6.27 14.83
CA SER A 10 -21.26 -7.69 14.51
C SER A 10 -21.07 -7.97 13.01
N THR A 11 -21.77 -7.22 12.15
CA THR A 11 -21.65 -7.35 10.68
C THR A 11 -20.23 -7.07 10.19
N HIS A 12 -19.53 -6.11 10.80
CA HIS A 12 -18.18 -5.73 10.39
C HIS A 12 -17.12 -6.78 10.74
N ILE A 13 -17.15 -7.33 11.97
CA ILE A 13 -16.28 -8.43 12.36
C ILE A 13 -16.49 -9.63 11.44
N ARG A 14 -17.75 -9.93 11.08
CA ARG A 14 -18.06 -11.01 10.13
C ARG A 14 -17.45 -10.75 8.75
N ILE A 15 -17.58 -9.56 8.19
CA ILE A 15 -16.98 -9.22 6.88
C ILE A 15 -15.45 -9.31 6.95
N SER A 16 -14.83 -8.86 8.04
CA SER A 16 -13.38 -8.99 8.24
C SER A 16 -12.92 -10.44 8.30
N PHE A 17 -13.67 -11.31 8.98
CA PHE A 17 -13.36 -12.73 9.07
C PHE A 17 -13.59 -13.47 7.73
N GLU A 18 -14.67 -13.14 7.02
CA GLU A 18 -14.93 -13.62 5.65
C GLU A 18 -13.79 -13.22 4.69
N PHE A 19 -13.31 -11.97 4.77
CA PHE A 19 -12.21 -11.48 3.94
C PHE A 19 -10.88 -12.17 4.25
N GLN A 20 -10.50 -12.29 5.53
CA GLN A 20 -9.26 -12.96 5.93
C GLN A 20 -9.24 -14.44 5.51
N SER A 21 -10.36 -15.15 5.66
CA SER A 21 -10.52 -16.54 5.20
C SER A 21 -10.40 -16.68 3.67
N LEU A 22 -10.86 -15.68 2.91
CA LEU A 22 -10.70 -15.64 1.46
C LEU A 22 -9.27 -15.28 1.03
N ALA A 23 -8.60 -14.39 1.77
CA ALA A 23 -7.26 -13.90 1.46
C ALA A 23 -6.18 -15.00 1.51
N GLU A 24 -6.38 -16.02 2.36
CA GLU A 24 -5.53 -17.21 2.40
C GLU A 24 -5.65 -18.13 1.15
N GLN A 25 -6.60 -17.86 0.25
CA GLN A 25 -6.99 -18.77 -0.85
C GLN A 25 -7.04 -18.11 -2.25
N PHE A 26 -6.68 -16.82 -2.39
CA PHE A 26 -6.73 -16.12 -3.68
C PHE A 26 -5.96 -16.87 -4.79
N GLY A 27 -6.60 -17.09 -5.94
CA GLY A 27 -5.97 -17.75 -7.10
C GLY A 27 -6.89 -18.52 -8.07
N SER A 28 -8.22 -18.59 -7.86
CA SER A 28 -9.15 -19.22 -8.81
C SER A 28 -10.41 -18.38 -9.06
N SER A 29 -11.13 -18.64 -10.16
CA SER A 29 -12.34 -17.91 -10.57
C SER A 29 -13.46 -17.87 -9.52
N ASP A 30 -13.60 -18.93 -8.71
CA ASP A 30 -14.58 -18.98 -7.61
C ASP A 30 -14.28 -17.96 -6.50
N HIS A 31 -13.03 -17.52 -6.38
CA HIS A 31 -12.61 -16.48 -5.44
C HIS A 31 -12.96 -15.06 -5.94
N GLN A 32 -13.06 -14.87 -7.25
CA GLN A 32 -13.40 -13.55 -7.83
C GLN A 32 -14.84 -13.14 -7.48
N CYS A 33 -15.80 -14.07 -7.60
CA CYS A 33 -17.19 -13.83 -7.19
C CYS A 33 -17.28 -13.51 -5.69
N LYS A 34 -16.64 -14.34 -4.84
CA LYS A 34 -16.61 -14.11 -3.38
C LYS A 34 -15.96 -12.79 -2.99
N LEU A 35 -14.90 -12.39 -3.71
CA LEU A 35 -14.26 -11.09 -3.50
C LEU A 35 -15.23 -9.95 -3.85
N VAL A 36 -15.88 -10.00 -5.01
CA VAL A 36 -16.90 -9.01 -5.41
C VAL A 36 -18.04 -8.94 -4.39
N ASP A 37 -18.53 -10.08 -3.89
CA ASP A 37 -19.56 -10.12 -2.83
C ASP A 37 -19.10 -9.43 -1.54
N ILE A 38 -17.82 -9.59 -1.15
CA ILE A 38 -17.25 -8.90 0.01
C ILE A 38 -17.09 -7.41 -0.26
N LEU A 39 -16.59 -7.00 -1.43
CA LEU A 39 -16.44 -5.58 -1.80
C LEU A 39 -17.81 -4.87 -1.88
N HIS A 40 -18.86 -5.59 -2.30
CA HIS A 40 -20.25 -5.11 -2.27
C HIS A 40 -20.78 -4.99 -0.83
N LYS A 41 -20.48 -5.95 0.07
CA LYS A 41 -20.80 -5.82 1.51
C LYS A 41 -20.07 -4.63 2.15
N LEU A 42 -18.79 -4.41 1.84
CA LEU A 42 -18.01 -3.26 2.31
C LEU A 42 -18.61 -1.94 1.79
N TRP A 43 -19.08 -1.92 0.54
CA TRP A 43 -19.79 -0.77 -0.02
C TRP A 43 -21.05 -0.46 0.79
N THR A 44 -21.98 -1.39 0.84
CA THR A 44 -23.32 -1.21 1.42
C THR A 44 -23.30 -0.94 2.93
N HIS A 45 -22.35 -1.52 3.68
CA HIS A 45 -22.31 -1.40 5.13
C HIS A 45 -21.33 -0.35 5.69
N ILE A 46 -20.30 0.04 4.92
CA ILE A 46 -19.23 0.94 5.40
C ILE A 46 -19.11 2.17 4.53
N VAL A 47 -18.86 1.97 3.23
CA VAL A 47 -18.38 3.05 2.36
C VAL A 47 -19.52 3.95 1.91
N ASP A 48 -20.66 3.43 1.45
CA ASP A 48 -21.80 4.27 1.06
C ASP A 48 -22.28 5.15 2.23
N PRO A 49 -22.51 4.64 3.47
CA PRO A 49 -22.83 5.49 4.62
C PRO A 49 -21.84 6.64 4.86
N VAL A 50 -20.53 6.40 4.66
CA VAL A 50 -19.51 7.44 4.79
C VAL A 50 -19.56 8.42 3.61
N VAL A 51 -19.73 7.94 2.37
CA VAL A 51 -19.84 8.78 1.18
C VAL A 51 -21.09 9.68 1.23
N GLN A 52 -22.24 9.16 1.70
CA GLN A 52 -23.44 9.98 1.90
C GLN A 52 -23.20 11.05 2.98
N ALA A 53 -22.59 10.71 4.11
CA ALA A 53 -22.24 11.68 5.15
C ALA A 53 -21.25 12.76 4.65
N LEU A 54 -20.30 12.41 3.77
CA LEU A 54 -19.39 13.38 3.14
C LEU A 54 -20.10 14.30 2.14
N ARG A 55 -21.09 13.79 1.41
CA ARG A 55 -21.97 14.59 0.53
C ARG A 55 -22.85 15.56 1.32
N GLU A 56 -23.45 15.12 2.43
CA GLU A 56 -24.20 15.98 3.36
C GLU A 56 -23.33 17.12 3.92
N LEU A 57 -22.05 16.84 4.15
CA LEU A 57 -21.04 17.83 4.57
C LEU A 57 -20.50 18.71 3.42
N ASN A 58 -21.02 18.57 2.20
CA ASN A 58 -20.61 19.29 0.99
C ASN A 58 -19.11 19.15 0.66
N VAL A 59 -18.53 17.98 0.93
CA VAL A 59 -17.16 17.66 0.49
C VAL A 59 -17.15 17.56 -1.04
N CYS A 60 -16.20 18.23 -1.69
CA CYS A 60 -16.08 18.25 -3.14
C CYS A 60 -15.72 16.87 -3.69
N LEU A 61 -16.36 16.45 -4.78
CA LEU A 61 -15.98 15.23 -5.51
C LEU A 61 -14.53 15.33 -6.00
N GLY A 62 -13.81 14.20 -5.99
CA GLY A 62 -12.38 14.15 -6.26
C GLY A 62 -11.51 14.57 -5.07
N SER A 63 -12.09 14.74 -3.86
CA SER A 63 -11.31 15.03 -2.66
C SER A 63 -10.49 13.81 -2.23
N ARG A 64 -9.27 14.04 -1.73
CA ARG A 64 -8.49 12.93 -1.14
C ARG A 64 -8.96 12.63 0.28
N ILE A 65 -9.61 11.47 0.45
CA ILE A 65 -10.12 10.97 1.72
C ILE A 65 -9.11 10.02 2.35
N TRP A 66 -8.89 10.16 3.66
CA TRP A 66 -7.92 9.36 4.41
C TRP A 66 -8.63 8.46 5.44
N TRP A 67 -8.57 7.15 5.23
CA TRP A 67 -9.01 6.14 6.20
C TRP A 67 -7.97 6.02 7.32
N CYS A 68 -8.41 6.30 8.56
CA CYS A 68 -7.65 6.06 9.79
C CYS A 68 -8.33 4.92 10.56
N SER A 69 -8.27 3.71 10.01
CA SER A 69 -8.89 2.51 10.59
C SER A 69 -8.03 1.88 11.69
N THR A 70 -8.69 1.19 12.62
CA THR A 70 -8.05 0.50 13.76
C THR A 70 -8.21 -1.00 13.65
N ALA A 71 -7.20 -1.75 14.10
CA ALA A 71 -7.21 -3.22 14.15
C ALA A 71 -7.54 -3.86 12.79
N GLU A 72 -8.36 -4.91 12.75
CA GLU A 72 -8.58 -5.76 11.57
C GLU A 72 -9.17 -4.99 10.37
N PHE A 73 -9.88 -3.89 10.62
CA PHE A 73 -10.38 -2.98 9.58
C PHE A 73 -9.29 -2.36 8.71
N MET A 74 -8.04 -2.29 9.19
CA MET A 74 -6.91 -1.82 8.38
C MET A 74 -6.59 -2.77 7.24
N LEU A 75 -7.00 -4.05 7.34
CA LEU A 75 -6.80 -5.09 6.33
C LEU A 75 -7.93 -5.15 5.29
N LEU A 76 -8.98 -4.34 5.43
CA LEU A 76 -10.11 -4.31 4.50
C LEU A 76 -9.84 -3.38 3.31
N PRO A 77 -10.05 -3.82 2.05
CA PRO A 77 -9.88 -3.00 0.86
C PRO A 77 -11.05 -2.03 0.65
N LEU A 78 -11.28 -1.16 1.63
CA LEU A 78 -12.29 -0.09 1.59
C LEU A 78 -12.15 0.77 0.32
N HIS A 79 -10.93 1.03 -0.15
CA HIS A 79 -10.65 1.77 -1.38
C HIS A 79 -11.19 1.08 -2.66
N ALA A 80 -11.41 -0.24 -2.62
CA ALA A 80 -11.96 -1.04 -3.70
C ALA A 80 -13.41 -1.49 -3.42
N ALA A 81 -14.09 -0.93 -2.42
CA ALA A 81 -15.51 -1.17 -2.24
C ALA A 81 -16.29 -0.63 -3.45
N GLY A 82 -17.32 -1.35 -3.89
CA GLY A 82 -18.11 -0.95 -5.05
C GLY A 82 -19.35 -1.81 -5.21
N LEU A 83 -20.29 -1.35 -6.04
CA LEU A 83 -21.48 -2.13 -6.36
C LEU A 83 -21.21 -3.21 -7.41
N TYR A 84 -20.18 -3.01 -8.26
CA TYR A 84 -19.81 -3.91 -9.37
C TYR A 84 -20.95 -4.19 -10.38
N GLU A 85 -21.95 -3.31 -10.42
CA GLU A 85 -23.04 -3.33 -11.40
C GLU A 85 -22.58 -2.75 -12.75
N LYS A 86 -23.06 -3.32 -13.86
CA LYS A 86 -22.80 -2.76 -15.19
C LYS A 86 -23.37 -1.33 -15.29
N LYS A 87 -22.50 -0.36 -15.60
CA LYS A 87 -22.80 1.09 -15.76
C LYS A 87 -23.05 1.86 -14.45
N ARG A 88 -22.53 1.40 -13.30
CA ARG A 88 -22.35 2.27 -12.13
C ARG A 88 -20.87 2.52 -11.85
N ASP A 89 -20.59 3.72 -11.40
CA ASP A 89 -19.30 4.15 -10.86
C ASP A 89 -19.04 3.41 -9.53
N ASN A 90 -17.84 2.86 -9.36
CA ASN A 90 -17.36 2.31 -8.09
C ASN A 90 -16.65 3.40 -7.28
N LEU A 91 -16.21 3.09 -6.06
CA LEU A 91 -15.57 4.09 -5.19
C LEU A 91 -14.34 4.75 -5.84
N SER A 92 -13.56 3.95 -6.59
CA SER A 92 -12.38 4.37 -7.36
C SER A 92 -12.65 5.48 -8.37
N ASP A 93 -13.90 5.61 -8.80
CA ASP A 93 -14.31 6.47 -9.90
C ASP A 93 -14.89 7.82 -9.37
N ILE A 94 -14.99 7.95 -8.05
CA ILE A 94 -15.67 9.07 -7.35
C ILE A 94 -14.69 9.94 -6.54
N ASP A 95 -13.83 9.33 -5.71
CA ASP A 95 -12.90 10.04 -4.82
C ASP A 95 -11.58 9.27 -4.64
N ILE A 96 -10.51 9.97 -4.26
CA ILE A 96 -9.19 9.36 -4.06
C ILE A 96 -9.05 8.92 -2.61
N PHE A 97 -9.01 7.61 -2.37
CA PHE A 97 -8.82 7.06 -1.03
C PHE A 97 -7.35 6.76 -0.71
N SER A 98 -6.98 6.97 0.54
CA SER A 98 -5.64 6.69 1.07
C SER A 98 -5.75 6.24 2.53
N TYR A 99 -4.73 5.56 3.05
CA TYR A 99 -4.72 5.02 4.40
C TYR A 99 -3.67 5.71 5.26
N THR A 100 -3.97 5.93 6.54
CA THR A 100 -3.01 6.41 7.53
C THR A 100 -3.11 5.57 8.81
N PRO A 101 -1.99 5.14 9.43
CA PRO A 101 -2.01 4.32 10.63
C PRO A 101 -2.45 5.13 11.86
N THR A 102 -2.17 6.43 11.88
CA THR A 102 -2.62 7.35 12.94
C THR A 102 -2.87 8.76 12.41
N LEU A 103 -3.74 9.52 13.07
CA LEU A 103 -3.90 10.94 12.78
C LEU A 103 -2.60 11.74 13.02
N ALA A 104 -1.77 11.33 14.00
CA ALA A 104 -0.50 11.98 14.29
C ALA A 104 0.49 11.86 13.11
N THR A 105 0.57 10.67 12.49
CA THR A 105 1.36 10.42 11.27
C THR A 105 0.90 11.35 10.13
N LEU A 106 -0.42 11.42 9.87
CA LEU A 106 -0.97 12.29 8.83
C LEU A 106 -0.71 13.79 9.08
N VAL A 107 -0.78 14.24 10.33
CA VAL A 107 -0.48 15.64 10.70
C VAL A 107 1.01 15.94 10.53
N HIS A 108 1.89 15.05 11.01
CA HIS A 108 3.34 15.21 10.91
C HIS A 108 3.80 15.32 9.45
N VAL A 109 3.38 14.38 8.60
CA VAL A 109 3.64 14.40 7.14
C VAL A 109 3.16 15.71 6.51
N ARG A 110 1.94 16.16 6.82
CA ARG A 110 1.38 17.41 6.27
C ARG A 110 2.10 18.68 6.74
N GLN A 111 2.85 18.62 7.84
CA GLN A 111 3.69 19.73 8.31
C GLN A 111 5.07 19.75 7.65
N GLN A 112 5.55 18.60 7.14
CA GLN A 112 6.86 18.46 6.50
C GLN A 112 6.81 18.68 4.97
N VAL A 113 5.67 18.43 4.33
CA VAL A 113 5.47 18.72 2.90
C VAL A 113 5.47 20.24 2.65
N SER A 114 6.66 20.76 2.31
CA SER A 114 6.79 22.05 1.62
C SER A 114 6.13 21.98 0.24
N ARG A 115 5.64 23.12 -0.27
CA ARG A 115 4.79 23.19 -1.48
C ARG A 115 5.53 22.98 -2.82
N ASP A 116 6.71 22.37 -2.81
CA ASP A 116 7.44 22.06 -4.04
C ASP A 116 6.94 20.73 -4.60
N ALA A 117 6.20 20.82 -5.70
CA ALA A 117 5.62 19.68 -6.40
C ALA A 117 6.47 19.28 -7.62
N SER A 118 6.29 18.02 -8.03
CA SER A 118 6.77 17.40 -9.27
C SER A 118 8.27 17.17 -9.46
N SER A 119 8.68 15.91 -9.34
CA SER A 119 9.00 15.09 -10.54
C SER A 119 8.85 13.60 -10.20
N GLU A 120 8.13 12.85 -11.05
CA GLU A 120 7.87 11.41 -10.87
C GLU A 120 9.08 10.54 -11.25
N LEU A 121 9.08 9.25 -10.84
CA LEU A 121 9.27 8.03 -11.68
C LEU A 121 9.50 6.77 -10.80
N LYS A 122 9.38 5.55 -11.36
CA LYS A 122 9.32 4.27 -10.60
C LYS A 122 9.95 3.05 -11.30
N CYS A 123 10.21 2.00 -10.49
CA CYS A 123 10.27 0.53 -10.75
C CYS A 123 11.60 -0.20 -11.12
N VAL A 124 11.87 -1.34 -10.43
CA VAL A 124 13.04 -2.26 -10.52
C VAL A 124 12.65 -3.54 -9.75
N ALA A 125 12.74 -4.80 -10.20
CA ALA A 125 13.38 -5.42 -11.38
C ALA A 125 12.43 -6.38 -12.17
N PHE A 126 12.86 -6.89 -13.34
CA PHE A 126 12.01 -7.27 -14.51
C PHE A 126 11.14 -6.12 -15.02
N GLU A 127 10.46 -5.41 -14.11
CA GLU A 127 10.00 -4.03 -14.29
C GLU A 127 11.14 -3.14 -14.83
N LEU A 128 12.38 -3.34 -14.36
CA LEU A 128 13.59 -2.60 -14.79
C LEU A 128 13.76 -2.51 -16.31
N ALA A 129 13.40 -3.54 -17.09
CA ALA A 129 13.51 -3.47 -18.54
C ALA A 129 12.54 -2.44 -19.13
N VAL A 130 11.30 -2.42 -18.60
CA VAL A 130 10.29 -1.41 -18.92
C VAL A 130 10.75 -0.03 -18.42
N VAL A 131 11.36 0.04 -17.24
CA VAL A 131 11.79 1.30 -16.64
C VAL A 131 13.01 1.89 -17.34
N THR A 132 14.06 1.13 -17.57
CA THR A 132 15.22 1.59 -18.37
C THR A 132 14.77 2.09 -19.76
N GLN A 133 13.73 1.47 -20.34
CA GLN A 133 13.15 1.87 -21.62
C GLN A 133 12.31 3.17 -21.56
N HIS A 134 11.50 3.38 -20.51
CA HIS A 134 10.55 4.51 -20.43
C HIS A 134 11.02 5.67 -19.54
N VAL A 135 11.84 5.37 -18.53
CA VAL A 135 12.29 6.26 -17.44
C VAL A 135 13.74 6.69 -17.61
N GLY A 136 14.61 5.80 -18.10
CA GLY A 136 16.03 6.09 -18.37
C GLY A 136 16.29 7.33 -19.25
N PRO A 137 15.42 7.69 -20.21
CA PRO A 137 15.54 8.95 -20.96
C PRO A 137 15.11 10.21 -20.20
N ILE A 138 14.44 10.10 -19.04
CA ILE A 138 13.72 11.18 -18.37
C ILE A 138 14.38 11.59 -17.04
N VAL A 139 14.76 10.63 -16.19
CA VAL A 139 15.38 10.89 -14.87
C VAL A 139 16.48 9.88 -14.56
N SER A 140 17.57 10.34 -13.92
CA SER A 140 18.63 9.49 -13.37
C SER A 140 18.17 8.79 -12.09
N PHE A 141 18.34 7.47 -12.01
CA PHE A 141 18.01 6.67 -10.83
C PHE A 141 19.17 5.75 -10.42
N THR A 142 19.29 5.46 -9.12
CA THR A 142 20.19 4.42 -8.61
C THR A 142 19.48 3.06 -8.65
N SER A 143 19.98 2.12 -9.45
CA SER A 143 19.49 0.74 -9.45
C SER A 143 20.42 -0.18 -8.66
N LEU A 144 19.84 -1.02 -7.80
CA LEU A 144 20.57 -2.02 -7.00
C LEU A 144 20.01 -3.41 -7.33
N GLU A 145 20.77 -4.16 -8.11
CA GLU A 145 20.37 -5.46 -8.66
C GLU A 145 21.34 -6.57 -8.27
N ASP A 146 20.86 -7.81 -8.23
CA ASP A 146 21.63 -9.06 -8.09
C ASP A 146 22.79 -9.04 -7.07
N GLY A 147 24.00 -8.74 -7.53
CA GLY A 147 25.22 -8.68 -6.73
C GLY A 147 25.31 -7.44 -5.82
N ASN A 148 24.68 -6.34 -6.25
CA ASN A 148 24.78 -5.02 -5.65
C ASN A 148 23.65 -4.71 -4.67
N ALA A 149 22.59 -5.51 -4.65
CA ALA A 149 21.46 -5.41 -3.72
C ALA A 149 21.83 -5.89 -2.30
N THR A 150 22.82 -5.24 -1.68
CA THR A 150 23.24 -5.45 -0.28
C THR A 150 22.70 -4.33 0.61
N ILE A 151 22.67 -4.53 1.93
CA ILE A 151 22.22 -3.47 2.85
C ILE A 151 23.09 -2.21 2.74
N ASP A 152 24.41 -2.36 2.68
CA ASP A 152 25.29 -1.19 2.75
C ASP A 152 25.14 -0.31 1.49
N SER A 153 24.99 -0.92 0.30
CA SER A 153 24.61 -0.22 -0.94
C SER A 153 23.21 0.39 -0.87
N ALA A 154 22.24 -0.32 -0.25
CA ALA A 154 20.88 0.18 -0.09
C ALA A 154 20.87 1.44 0.78
N LEU A 155 21.51 1.41 1.95
CA LEU A 155 21.58 2.55 2.88
C LEU A 155 22.31 3.75 2.25
N ASP A 156 23.41 3.53 1.53
CA ASP A 156 24.10 4.58 0.76
C ASP A 156 23.19 5.20 -0.31
N ALA A 157 22.38 4.40 -0.99
CA ALA A 157 21.38 4.90 -1.93
C ALA A 157 20.25 5.69 -1.23
N LEU A 158 19.81 5.29 -0.02
CA LEU A 158 18.78 6.02 0.75
C LEU A 158 19.26 7.43 1.14
N ASP A 159 20.52 7.57 1.57
CA ASP A 159 21.08 8.85 1.98
C ASP A 159 21.12 9.90 0.84
N HIS A 160 21.07 9.46 -0.43
CA HIS A 160 21.13 10.31 -1.62
C HIS A 160 19.82 10.43 -2.42
N ASN A 161 18.80 9.60 -2.17
CA ASN A 161 17.57 9.56 -2.97
C ASN A 161 16.33 9.78 -2.11
N GLN A 162 15.45 10.72 -2.47
CA GLN A 162 14.21 10.98 -1.70
C GLN A 162 13.06 10.00 -2.01
N TRP A 163 13.22 9.17 -3.04
CA TRP A 163 12.22 8.26 -3.58
C TRP A 163 12.80 6.84 -3.59
N LEU A 164 11.99 5.84 -3.25
CA LEU A 164 12.42 4.45 -3.17
C LEU A 164 11.40 3.52 -3.81
N HIS A 165 11.91 2.62 -4.64
CA HIS A 165 11.17 1.46 -5.14
C HIS A 165 11.78 0.17 -4.62
N LEU A 166 10.94 -0.76 -4.16
CA LEU A 166 11.34 -2.07 -3.68
C LEU A 166 10.48 -3.15 -4.36
N ALA A 167 10.98 -3.78 -5.43
CA ALA A 167 10.46 -5.08 -5.89
C ALA A 167 11.31 -6.24 -5.37
N CYS A 168 11.27 -6.41 -4.05
CA CYS A 168 11.88 -7.55 -3.35
C CYS A 168 10.86 -8.14 -2.38
N CYS A 169 11.10 -9.39 -1.95
CA CYS A 169 10.23 -10.05 -0.98
C CYS A 169 10.24 -9.27 0.35
N GLY A 170 9.08 -8.76 0.76
CA GLY A 170 8.87 -8.24 2.10
C GLY A 170 8.83 -9.38 3.12
N MET A 171 9.40 -9.14 4.30
CA MET A 171 9.34 -10.02 5.48
C MET A 171 8.91 -9.19 6.70
N PRO A 172 7.62 -8.81 6.78
CA PRO A 172 7.10 -8.03 7.89
C PRO A 172 6.88 -8.86 9.16
N SER A 173 6.76 -8.18 10.30
CA SER A 173 6.56 -8.81 11.60
C SER A 173 5.30 -8.29 12.28
N ARG A 174 4.30 -9.17 12.46
CA ARG A 174 3.01 -8.86 13.11
C ARG A 174 3.14 -8.33 14.54
N THR A 175 4.18 -8.76 15.27
CA THR A 175 4.34 -8.43 16.70
C THR A 175 5.33 -7.29 16.95
N GLN A 176 6.22 -7.00 16.01
CA GLN A 176 7.29 -6.01 16.19
C GLN A 176 7.60 -5.31 14.86
N LEU A 177 6.92 -4.18 14.56
CA LEU A 177 7.08 -3.41 13.30
C LEU A 177 8.56 -3.16 12.92
N PHE A 178 9.43 -2.88 13.88
CA PHE A 178 10.87 -2.63 13.65
C PHE A 178 11.71 -3.88 13.31
N LYS A 179 11.10 -5.07 13.36
CA LYS A 179 11.66 -6.33 12.83
C LYS A 179 11.14 -6.67 11.44
N SER A 180 10.14 -5.94 10.93
CA SER A 180 9.81 -6.00 9.51
C SER A 180 11.04 -5.66 8.67
N SER A 181 11.19 -6.32 7.52
CA SER A 181 12.37 -6.21 6.69
C SER A 181 12.08 -6.48 5.21
N PHE A 182 13.06 -6.19 4.38
CA PHE A 182 13.08 -6.49 2.96
C PHE A 182 14.22 -7.46 2.65
N ALA A 183 13.99 -8.43 1.77
CA ALA A 183 15.03 -9.35 1.35
C ALA A 183 16.10 -8.60 0.54
N MET A 184 17.36 -8.73 0.98
CA MET A 184 18.56 -8.29 0.26
C MET A 184 19.50 -9.49 0.11
N ARG A 185 20.54 -9.35 -0.72
CA ARG A 185 21.52 -10.40 -1.02
C ARG A 185 22.27 -10.93 0.20
N ASP A 186 22.69 -10.04 1.09
CA ASP A 186 23.62 -10.33 2.18
C ASP A 186 22.90 -10.58 3.51
N ARG A 187 21.99 -9.67 3.91
CA ARG A 187 21.18 -9.74 5.13
C ARG A 187 19.90 -8.90 4.94
N PRO A 188 18.77 -9.19 5.62
CA PRO A 188 17.53 -8.45 5.40
C PRO A 188 17.59 -6.98 5.83
N LEU A 189 17.25 -6.03 4.96
CA LEU A 189 17.15 -4.61 5.31
C LEU A 189 15.98 -4.41 6.26
N MET A 190 16.24 -4.19 7.55
CA MET A 190 15.18 -4.06 8.54
C MET A 190 14.70 -2.61 8.65
N ILE A 191 13.43 -2.42 9.00
CA ILE A 191 12.84 -1.08 9.22
C ILE A 191 13.68 -0.25 10.21
N ARG A 192 14.24 -0.88 11.25
CA ARG A 192 15.15 -0.19 12.19
C ARG A 192 16.45 0.32 11.58
N ASP A 193 16.90 -0.27 10.47
CA ASP A 193 18.11 0.15 9.76
C ASP A 193 17.79 1.39 8.90
N ILE A 194 16.60 1.41 8.27
CA ILE A 194 16.06 2.58 7.55
C ILE A 194 15.84 3.76 8.52
N ILE A 195 15.23 3.55 9.69
CA ILE A 195 15.04 4.59 10.73
C ILE A 195 16.38 5.15 11.25
N ARG A 196 17.48 4.39 11.13
CA ARG A 196 18.82 4.79 11.56
C ARG A 196 19.70 5.36 10.44
N SER A 197 19.26 5.29 9.18
CA SER A 197 19.93 5.94 8.05
C SER A 197 19.81 7.46 8.17
N ASN A 198 20.71 8.20 7.52
CA ASN A 198 20.71 9.67 7.59
C ASN A 198 19.81 10.27 6.50
N TRP A 199 18.67 9.62 6.24
CA TRP A 199 17.82 9.91 5.10
C TRP A 199 17.19 11.30 5.19
N GLN A 200 17.72 12.23 4.40
CA GLN A 200 17.21 13.58 4.31
C GLN A 200 15.93 13.63 3.45
N ASN A 201 14.78 13.83 4.10
CA ASN A 201 13.48 14.08 3.47
C ASN A 201 12.96 12.93 2.56
N PRO A 202 12.70 11.73 3.11
CA PRO A 202 12.03 10.64 2.38
C PRO A 202 10.62 11.05 1.96
N GLN A 203 10.39 11.18 0.65
CA GLN A 203 9.09 11.61 0.11
C GLN A 203 8.17 10.43 -0.20
N PHE A 204 8.68 9.43 -0.91
CA PHE A 204 7.82 8.43 -1.54
C PHE A 204 8.44 7.01 -1.57
N ALA A 205 7.64 6.01 -1.17
CA ALA A 205 7.97 4.59 -1.31
C ALA A 205 6.95 3.85 -2.18
N PHE A 206 7.44 2.98 -3.07
CA PHE A 206 6.63 1.98 -3.76
C PHE A 206 7.12 0.57 -3.41
N LEU A 207 6.21 -0.26 -2.91
CA LEU A 207 6.49 -1.61 -2.43
C LEU A 207 5.85 -2.63 -3.39
N SER A 208 6.61 -3.02 -4.42
CA SER A 208 6.20 -4.03 -5.41
C SER A 208 6.58 -5.44 -4.92
N THR A 209 6.07 -5.84 -3.76
CA THR A 209 6.46 -7.11 -3.12
C THR A 209 5.93 -8.32 -3.90
N CYS A 210 6.79 -8.95 -4.68
CA CYS A 210 6.50 -10.22 -5.35
C CYS A 210 6.66 -11.41 -4.38
N HIS A 211 5.81 -12.43 -4.50
CA HIS A 211 5.95 -13.69 -3.77
C HIS A 211 6.28 -14.84 -4.71
N THR A 212 7.57 -15.04 -5.00
CA THR A 212 8.06 -16.25 -5.68
C THR A 212 8.39 -17.38 -4.69
N THR A 213 7.45 -17.71 -3.80
CA THR A 213 7.52 -18.94 -2.99
C THR A 213 6.14 -19.55 -2.78
N VAL A 214 5.92 -20.72 -3.37
CA VAL A 214 4.73 -21.55 -3.16
C VAL A 214 4.63 -21.95 -1.68
N GLY A 215 3.62 -21.42 -0.99
CA GLY A 215 3.11 -21.98 0.27
C GLY A 215 3.88 -21.62 1.55
N ASN A 216 3.58 -20.46 2.14
CA ASN A 216 3.64 -20.30 3.60
C ASN A 216 2.25 -19.93 4.14
N LYS A 217 1.57 -20.91 4.75
CA LYS A 217 0.15 -20.85 5.15
C LYS A 217 -0.12 -20.03 6.43
N LYS A 218 0.57 -18.90 6.62
CA LYS A 218 0.55 -18.10 7.86
C LYS A 218 0.59 -16.58 7.68
N SER A 219 0.53 -16.09 6.44
CA SER A 219 0.89 -14.70 6.10
C SER A 219 -0.15 -13.94 5.26
N PRO A 220 -1.43 -13.86 5.65
CA PRO A 220 -2.35 -12.88 5.05
C PRO A 220 -1.98 -11.42 5.45
N ASP A 221 -2.05 -10.50 4.49
CA ASP A 221 -2.15 -9.04 4.69
C ASP A 221 -0.93 -8.35 5.35
N GLU A 222 0.25 -8.72 4.85
CA GLU A 222 1.55 -8.37 5.42
C GLU A 222 2.13 -7.02 4.93
N SER A 223 1.75 -6.58 3.74
CA SER A 223 2.23 -5.35 3.07
C SER A 223 1.75 -4.04 3.71
N ILE A 224 0.56 -4.02 4.32
CA ILE A 224 0.02 -2.84 5.03
C ILE A 224 0.87 -2.48 6.25
N HIS A 225 1.31 -3.50 7.00
CA HIS A 225 2.22 -3.33 8.12
C HIS A 225 3.58 -2.78 7.68
N LEU A 226 4.02 -3.15 6.49
CA LEU A 226 5.26 -2.68 5.88
C LEU A 226 5.12 -1.23 5.38
N ALA A 227 4.00 -0.89 4.71
CA ALA A 227 3.70 0.47 4.29
C ALA A 227 3.55 1.44 5.48
N ALA A 228 2.87 1.01 6.54
CA ALA A 228 2.78 1.76 7.79
C ALA A 228 4.16 1.95 8.45
N ALA A 229 5.01 0.91 8.46
CA ALA A 229 6.37 1.00 8.96
C ALA A 229 7.22 2.01 8.16
N MET A 230 7.06 2.06 6.83
CA MET A 230 7.70 3.08 5.98
C MET A 230 7.19 4.49 6.30
N GLN A 231 5.89 4.69 6.55
CA GLN A 231 5.40 6.00 7.03
C GLN A 231 6.01 6.39 8.40
N PHE A 232 6.29 5.43 9.29
CA PHE A 232 7.03 5.67 10.53
C PHE A 232 8.54 5.95 10.31
N CYS A 233 9.12 5.56 9.17
CA CYS A 233 10.45 6.00 8.74
C CYS A 233 10.46 7.45 8.19
N GLY A 234 9.31 8.12 8.13
CA GLY A 234 9.18 9.52 7.68
C GLY A 234 8.62 9.70 6.27
N PHE A 235 8.36 8.61 5.52
CA PHE A 235 7.85 8.72 4.15
C PHE A 235 6.48 9.40 4.08
N HIS A 236 6.40 10.49 3.31
CA HIS A 236 5.16 11.24 3.13
C HIS A 236 4.06 10.46 2.40
N SER A 237 4.42 9.51 1.53
CA SER A 237 3.47 8.66 0.82
C SER A 237 4.07 7.29 0.51
N VAL A 238 3.24 6.26 0.64
CA VAL A 238 3.65 4.87 0.40
C VAL A 238 2.55 4.17 -0.39
N ILE A 239 2.93 3.48 -1.46
CA ILE A 239 2.05 2.57 -2.21
C ILE A 239 2.58 1.15 -2.04
N GLY A 240 1.66 0.20 -1.86
CA GLY A 240 1.92 -1.23 -1.92
C GLY A 240 0.61 -1.96 -2.19
N SER A 241 0.68 -3.26 -2.52
CA SER A 241 -0.52 -4.10 -2.55
C SER A 241 -1.09 -4.30 -1.14
N MET A 242 -2.31 -4.84 -1.01
CA MET A 242 -2.83 -5.29 0.30
C MET A 242 -2.66 -6.81 0.53
N TRP A 243 -2.47 -7.59 -0.54
CA TRP A 243 -2.24 -9.03 -0.53
C TRP A 243 -1.19 -9.41 -1.60
N SER A 244 -0.87 -10.70 -1.71
CA SER A 244 0.02 -11.20 -2.76
C SER A 244 -0.61 -11.02 -4.15
N VAL A 245 0.09 -10.32 -5.05
CA VAL A 245 -0.35 -10.08 -6.43
C VAL A 245 0.47 -10.96 -7.37
N ASP A 246 -0.16 -11.48 -8.43
CA ASP A 246 0.55 -12.21 -9.49
C ASP A 246 1.52 -11.28 -10.24
N ASN A 247 2.67 -11.81 -10.68
CA ASN A 247 3.72 -11.03 -11.33
C ASN A 247 3.23 -10.29 -12.59
N GLU A 248 2.33 -10.85 -13.40
CA GLU A 248 1.82 -10.16 -14.60
C GLU A 248 0.81 -9.07 -14.23
N VAL A 249 0.01 -9.26 -13.18
CA VAL A 249 -0.90 -8.21 -12.66
C VAL A 249 -0.09 -7.06 -12.04
N ALA A 250 0.94 -7.38 -11.26
CA ALA A 250 1.88 -6.39 -10.73
C ALA A 250 2.55 -5.60 -11.87
N ARG A 251 3.03 -6.30 -12.91
CA ARG A 251 3.62 -5.71 -14.12
C ARG A 251 2.66 -4.76 -14.85
N GLN A 252 1.38 -5.12 -14.98
CA GLN A 252 0.37 -4.29 -15.62
C GLN A 252 0.07 -3.02 -14.80
N VAL A 253 -0.12 -3.16 -13.49
CA VAL A 253 -0.34 -2.01 -12.57
C VAL A 253 0.87 -1.07 -12.58
N VAL A 254 2.08 -1.61 -12.60
CA VAL A 254 3.33 -0.84 -12.69
C VAL A 254 3.50 -0.17 -14.05
N SER A 255 3.17 -0.84 -15.14
CA SER A 255 3.33 -0.27 -16.50
C SER A 255 2.28 0.79 -16.83
N ALA A 256 1.21 0.89 -16.04
CA ALA A 256 0.16 1.90 -16.14
C ALA A 256 0.39 3.12 -15.21
N PHE A 257 1.42 3.09 -14.36
CA PHE A 257 1.80 4.19 -13.47
C PHE A 257 3.07 4.88 -13.96
#